data_AF-A0A6J4JGH8-F1
#
_entry.id   AF-A0A6J4JGH8-F1
#
_cell.length_a   1.000
_cell.length_b   1.000
_cell.length_c   1.000
_cell.angle_alpha   90.00
_cell.angle_beta   90.00
_cell.angle_gamma   90.00
#
_symmetry.space_group_name_H-M   'P 1'
#
loop_
_entity.id
_entity.type
_entity.pdbx_description
1 polymer ?
#
loop_
_entity_poly.entity_id
_entity_poly.type
_entity_poly.pdbx_seq_one_letter_code
_entity_poly.pdbx_strand_id
1 'polypeptide(L)'
;MALGVDSTGLRLCGAGEWSAEKHATKRRRSWRKLHLATDSGTGHIIASVLTDKGADCGCQVCPQLDRIGSAVASTTADGAFDRGDV
;
A
#
# COMPACT_ATOMS: atom_id res chain seq x y z
N MET A 1 -4.49 8.98 -19.25
CA MET A 1 -4.85 9.03 -17.82
C MET A 1 -3.59 9.32 -17.00
N ALA A 2 -3.64 10.19 -15.99
CA ALA A 2 -2.51 10.45 -15.09
C ALA A 2 -2.73 9.71 -13.77
N LEU A 3 -1.70 9.02 -13.26
CA LEU A 3 -1.80 8.19 -12.07
C LEU A 3 -1.02 8.75 -10.90
N GLY A 4 -1.64 8.73 -9.72
CA GLY A 4 -0.98 8.89 -8.44
C GLY A 4 -0.79 7.53 -7.79
N VAL A 5 0.41 7.21 -7.34
CA VAL A 5 0.70 6.01 -6.56
C VAL A 5 1.24 6.42 -5.20
N ASP A 6 0.68 5.82 -4.14
CA ASP A 6 1.09 6.07 -2.76
C ASP A 6 1.17 4.75 -1.98
N SER A 7 2.11 4.68 -1.04
CA SER A 7 2.31 3.52 -0.17
C SER A 7 2.07 3.91 1.29
N THR A 8 1.01 3.38 1.90
CA THR A 8 0.71 3.63 3.32
C THR A 8 0.92 2.40 4.19
N GLY A 9 1.54 2.59 5.35
CA GLY A 9 1.71 1.55 6.36
C GLY A 9 0.42 1.32 7.15
N LEU A 10 -0.16 0.13 7.02
CA LEU A 10 -1.32 -0.29 7.79
C LEU A 10 -0.92 -1.14 8.99
N ARG A 11 -1.53 -0.84 10.13
CA ARG A 11 -1.48 -1.71 11.31
C ARG A 11 -2.68 -2.63 11.28
N LEU A 12 -2.45 -3.94 11.16
CA LEU A 12 -3.52 -4.92 11.22
C LEU A 12 -3.83 -5.29 12.66
N CYS A 13 -5.09 -5.06 13.01
CA CYS A 13 -5.69 -5.36 14.28
C CYS A 13 -6.66 -6.53 14.07
N GLY A 14 -6.34 -7.73 14.56
CA GLY A 14 -7.22 -8.89 14.39
C GLY A 14 -8.55 -8.75 15.15
N ALA A 15 -9.54 -9.59 14.84
CA ALA A 15 -10.86 -9.61 15.51
C ALA A 15 -10.81 -9.73 17.04
N GLY A 16 -9.67 -10.15 17.60
CA GLY A 16 -9.41 -10.20 19.03
C GLY A 16 -8.83 -8.92 19.64
N GLU A 17 -8.56 -7.85 18.88
CA GLU A 17 -7.97 -6.63 19.45
C GLU A 17 -8.94 -5.83 20.31
N TRP A 18 -10.23 -5.79 19.95
CA TRP A 18 -11.26 -5.23 20.85
C TRP A 18 -11.35 -6.02 22.17
N SER A 19 -11.23 -7.35 22.09
CA SER A 19 -11.22 -8.24 23.26
C SER A 19 -9.88 -8.18 24.04
N ALA A 20 -8.76 -7.98 23.36
CA ALA A 20 -7.43 -7.84 23.97
C ALA A 20 -7.23 -6.49 24.67
N GLU A 21 -7.83 -5.41 24.17
CA GLU A 21 -7.92 -4.12 24.86
C GLU A 21 -8.68 -4.28 26.19
N LYS A 22 -9.72 -5.11 26.20
CA LYS A 22 -10.53 -5.42 27.40
C LYS A 22 -9.87 -6.41 28.37
N HIS A 23 -9.05 -7.36 27.89
CA HIS A 23 -8.55 -8.50 28.68
C HIS A 23 -7.02 -8.66 28.68
N ALA A 24 -6.26 -7.63 28.30
CA ALA A 24 -4.79 -7.58 28.31
C ALA A 24 -4.08 -8.80 27.67
N THR A 25 -4.73 -9.49 26.74
CA THR A 25 -4.15 -10.65 26.07
C THR A 25 -3.27 -10.17 24.93
N LYS A 26 -1.94 -10.21 25.12
CA LYS A 26 -0.95 -9.65 24.20
C LYS A 26 -0.91 -10.43 22.88
N ARG A 27 -1.73 -10.07 21.89
CA ARG A 27 -1.65 -10.63 20.53
C ARG A 27 -0.68 -9.81 19.68
N ARG A 28 0.10 -10.50 18.84
CA ARG A 28 1.24 -9.94 18.09
C ARG A 28 0.73 -8.97 17.01
N ARG A 29 1.09 -7.69 17.09
CA ARG A 29 0.80 -6.67 16.06
C ARG A 29 1.49 -7.06 14.75
N SER A 30 0.76 -7.06 13.65
CA SER A 30 1.33 -7.23 12.30
C SER A 30 1.13 -5.96 11.49
N TRP A 31 2.20 -5.45 10.90
CA TRP A 31 2.16 -4.31 9.98
C TRP A 31 2.13 -4.83 8.54
N ARG A 32 1.42 -4.14 7.65
CA ARG A 32 1.38 -4.39 6.21
C ARG A 32 1.50 -3.08 5.45
N LYS A 33 1.98 -3.11 4.20
CA LYS A 33 2.02 -1.94 3.31
C LYS A 33 0.88 -2.03 2.31
N LEU A 34 0.06 -0.99 2.22
CA LEU A 34 -0.99 -0.85 1.21
C LEU A 34 -0.50 0.10 0.13
N HIS A 35 -0.38 -0.41 -1.09
CA HIS A 35 -0.08 0.35 -2.30
C HIS A 35 -1.40 0.72 -2.97
N LEU A 36 -1.62 2.00 -3.23
CA LEU A 36 -2.82 2.53 -3.89
C LEU A 36 -2.43 3.23 -5.18
N ALA A 37 -3.16 2.95 -6.25
CA ALA A 37 -3.11 3.72 -7.48
C ALA A 37 -4.43 4.47 -7.67
N THR A 38 -4.36 5.78 -7.85
CA THR A 38 -5.50 6.66 -8.08
C THR A 38 -5.38 7.33 -9.44
N ASP A 39 -6.50 7.54 -10.12
CA ASP A 39 -6.55 8.46 -11.25
C ASP A 39 -6.47 9.89 -10.72
N SER A 40 -5.43 10.63 -11.08
CA SER A 40 -5.20 12.00 -10.61
C SER A 40 -6.23 13.00 -11.15
N GLY A 41 -6.96 12.66 -12.22
CA GLY A 41 -8.01 13.51 -12.77
C GLY A 41 -9.33 13.44 -12.00
N THR A 42 -9.70 12.27 -11.51
CA THR A 42 -10.99 12.02 -10.82
C THR A 42 -10.85 11.72 -9.33
N GLY A 43 -9.66 11.36 -8.85
CA GLY A 43 -9.42 10.90 -7.48
C GLY A 43 -9.88 9.46 -7.21
N HIS A 44 -10.35 8.72 -8.22
CA HIS A 44 -10.81 7.35 -8.05
C HIS A 44 -9.64 6.38 -7.83
N ILE A 45 -9.82 5.42 -6.93
CA ILE A 45 -8.88 4.29 -6.76
C ILE A 45 -9.11 3.31 -7.90
N ILE A 46 -8.08 3.08 -8.70
CA ILE A 46 -8.14 2.19 -9.87
C ILE A 46 -7.40 0.86 -9.65
N ALA A 47 -6.47 0.81 -8.69
CA ALA A 47 -5.83 -0.42 -8.26
C ALA A 47 -5.37 -0.32 -6.81
N SER A 48 -5.30 -1.47 -6.13
CA SER A 48 -4.72 -1.58 -4.79
C SER A 48 -4.01 -2.91 -4.61
N VAL A 49 -2.96 -2.92 -3.78
CA VAL A 49 -2.21 -4.13 -3.41
C VAL A 49 -1.79 -4.03 -1.96
N LEU A 50 -2.09 -5.08 -1.17
CA LEU A 50 -1.63 -5.20 0.21
C LEU A 50 -0.45 -6.18 0.27
N THR A 51 0.69 -5.71 0.76
CA THR A 51 1.94 -6.47 0.89
C THR A 51 2.39 -6.56 2.35
N ASP A 52 3.33 -7.47 2.63
CA ASP A 52 3.96 -7.54 3.95
C ASP A 52 4.84 -6.30 4.21
N LYS A 53 5.19 -6.04 5.48
CA LYS A 53 6.01 -4.89 5.89
C LYS A 53 7.35 -4.81 5.13
N GLY A 54 7.95 -5.96 4.82
CA GLY A 54 9.26 -6.05 4.15
C GLY A 54 9.24 -5.96 2.63
N ALA A 55 8.07 -5.80 2.00
CA ALA A 55 8.01 -5.67 0.55
C ALA A 55 8.56 -4.30 0.10
N ASP A 56 9.45 -4.34 -0.88
CA ASP A 56 9.97 -3.16 -1.58
C ASP A 56 8.82 -2.41 -2.26
N CYS A 57 8.77 -1.08 -2.05
CA CYS A 57 7.72 -0.23 -2.60
C CYS A 57 7.83 -0.05 -4.12
N GLY A 58 9.04 -0.04 -4.68
CA GLY A 58 9.27 0.20 -6.11
C GLY A 58 8.79 -0.93 -7.00
N CYS A 59 8.94 -2.18 -6.55
CA CYS A 59 8.59 -3.36 -7.33
C CYS A 59 7.06 -3.62 -7.46
N GLN A 60 6.21 -2.89 -6.74
CA GLN A 60 4.75 -3.07 -6.79
C GLN A 60 4.04 -2.17 -7.81
N VAL A 61 4.74 -1.18 -8.37
CA VAL A 61 4.18 -0.26 -9.37
C VAL A 61 3.90 -0.97 -10.69
N CYS A 62 4.84 -1.78 -11.20
CA CYS A 62 4.67 -2.48 -12.48
C CYS A 62 3.49 -3.48 -12.47
N PRO A 63 3.32 -4.35 -11.45
CA PRO A 63 2.16 -5.24 -11.36
C PRO A 63 0.81 -4.53 -11.17
N GLN A 64 0.81 -3.28 -10.69
CA GLN A 64 -0.41 -2.46 -10.61
C GLN A 64 -0.76 -1.88 -11.98
N LEU A 65 0.23 -1.42 -12.74
CA LEU A 65 0.04 -0.90 -14.09
C LEU A 65 -0.48 -1.98 -15.05
N ASP A 66 0.01 -3.22 -14.95
CA ASP A 66 -0.47 -4.35 -15.76
C ASP A 66 -1.96 -4.68 -15.53
N ARG A 67 -2.51 -4.28 -14.38
CA ARG A 67 -3.92 -4.48 -14.04
C ARG A 67 -4.84 -3.40 -14.62
N ILE A 68 -4.26 -2.28 -15.09
CA ILE A 68 -5.00 -1.15 -15.65
C ILE A 68 -5.13 -1.35 -17.16
N GLY A 69 -6.31 -1.75 -17.63
CA GLY A 69 -6.59 -2.00 -19.05
C GLY A 69 -6.67 -0.74 -19.94
N SER A 70 -6.31 0.42 -19.42
CA SER A 70 -6.43 1.72 -20.07
C SER A 70 -5.06 2.38 -20.23
N ALA A 71 -4.87 3.15 -21.30
CA ALA A 71 -3.60 3.84 -21.55
C ALA A 71 -3.25 4.84 -20.43
N VAL A 72 -2.14 4.57 -19.74
CA VAL A 72 -1.54 5.45 -18.75
C VAL A 72 -0.61 6.43 -19.46
N ALA A 73 -0.85 7.72 -19.28
CA ALA A 73 -0.08 8.79 -19.91
C ALA A 73 1.09 9.24 -19.01
N SER A 74 0.91 9.20 -17.69
CA SER A 74 1.94 9.54 -16.72
C SER A 74 1.63 8.88 -15.37
N THR A 75 2.68 8.67 -14.57
CA THR A 75 2.59 8.14 -13.20
C THR A 75 3.45 9.00 -12.29
N THR A 76 2.89 9.39 -11.15
CA THR A 76 3.55 10.15 -10.08
C THR A 76 3.49 9.34 -8.81
N ALA A 77 4.62 9.18 -8.12
CA ALA A 77 4.70 8.49 -6.84
C ALA A 77 5.53 9.32 -5.85
N ASP A 78 5.26 9.18 -4.56
CA ASP A 78 6.18 9.68 -3.53
C ASP A 78 7.45 8.81 -3.49
N GLY A 79 8.56 9.40 -3.05
CA GLY A 79 9.85 8.70 -3.07
C GLY A 79 9.81 7.44 -2.20
N ALA A 80 10.11 6.28 -2.79
CA ALA A 80 10.19 5.02 -2.07
C ALA A 80 11.24 5.10 -0.95
N PHE A 81 10.85 4.71 0.26
CA PHE A 81 11.78 4.63 1.40
C PHE A 81 12.58 3.34 1.31
N ASP A 82 13.64 3.34 0.51
CA ASP A 82 14.71 2.35 0.56
C ASP A 82 16.04 3.07 0.75
N ARG A 83 16.49 3.14 2.01
CA ARG A 83 17.90 3.37 2.31
C ARG A 83 18.62 2.05 2.14
N GLY A 84 19.04 1.75 0.92
CA GLY A 84 20.20 0.88 0.73
C GLY A 84 21.41 1.66 1.22
N ASP A 85 21.98 1.29 2.37
CA ASP A 85 23.34 1.70 2.70
C ASP A 85 24.25 1.22 1.56
N VAL A 86 24.95 2.16 0.93
CA VAL A 86 26.10 1.93 0.04
C VAL A 86 27.36 2.14 0.86
#